data_AF-A0A6N9R7R7-F1
#
_entry.id   AF-A0A6N9R7R7-F1
#
_cell.length_a   1.000
_cell.length_b   1.000
_cell.length_c   1.000
_cell.angle_alpha   90.00
_cell.angle_beta   90.00
_cell.angle_gamma   90.00
#
_symmetry.space_group_name_H-M   'P 1'
#
loop_
_entity.id
_entity.type
_entity.pdbx_description
1 polymer ?
#
loop_
_entity_poly.entity_id
_entity_poly.type
_entity_poly.pdbx_seq_one_letter_code
_entity_poly.pdbx_strand_id
1 'polypeptide(L)'
;IAAGAHGELVVVWQDARFGGGTRDGIAFSRSQDGGLTWSTPARINRDATVQAFTPSVAIRADGIIAVTYYDFRSNTSDAATLPTDYWITRSTDGETWRESRVAGPFDLATAPNAQGLFLGDYQSLVAIGSVFVPFYVATNDRNIGNRTDVFASLVSSAGATAGPKRAQAADVMRAAPAEAMAVTPELRRKLDESAVRTLERRTPGRPSATGGGPALRSGG
;
A
#
# COMPACT_ATOMS: atom_id res chain seq x y z
N ILE A 1 -9.00 -1.91 -3.93
CA ILE A 1 -10.37 -2.44 -4.11
C ILE A 1 -10.45 -3.80 -3.41
N ALA A 2 -11.59 -4.16 -2.82
CA ALA A 2 -11.86 -5.49 -2.29
C ALA A 2 -13.27 -5.94 -2.69
N ALA A 3 -13.48 -7.26 -2.75
CA ALA A 3 -14.75 -7.88 -3.06
C ALA A 3 -15.25 -8.73 -1.87
N GLY A 4 -16.54 -8.63 -1.58
CA GLY A 4 -17.26 -9.44 -0.60
C GLY A 4 -17.78 -10.74 -1.20
N ALA A 5 -18.27 -11.63 -0.33
CA ALA A 5 -18.75 -12.95 -0.72
C ALA A 5 -20.05 -12.93 -1.54
N HIS A 6 -20.81 -11.82 -1.52
CA HIS A 6 -22.11 -11.71 -2.17
C HIS A 6 -22.13 -10.66 -3.29
N GLY A 7 -20.95 -10.32 -3.83
CA GLY A 7 -20.83 -9.38 -4.95
C GLY A 7 -20.71 -7.90 -4.53
N GLU A 8 -20.56 -7.63 -3.24
CA GLU A 8 -20.22 -6.29 -2.75
C GLU A 8 -18.81 -5.92 -3.19
N LEU A 9 -18.62 -4.69 -3.66
CA LEU A 9 -17.30 -4.15 -3.97
C LEU A 9 -17.03 -2.90 -3.14
N VAL A 10 -15.80 -2.74 -2.68
CA VAL A 10 -15.36 -1.52 -1.99
C VAL A 10 -14.07 -0.99 -2.61
N VAL A 11 -14.03 0.32 -2.85
CA VAL A 11 -12.84 1.03 -3.33
C VAL A 11 -12.42 2.07 -2.31
N VAL A 12 -11.11 2.23 -2.16
CA VAL A 12 -10.48 3.26 -1.32
C VAL A 12 -9.37 3.93 -2.10
N TRP A 13 -9.21 5.23 -1.91
CA TRP A 13 -8.19 6.05 -2.57
C TRP A 13 -7.88 7.31 -1.76
N GLN A 14 -6.79 7.99 -2.11
CA GLN A 14 -6.47 9.32 -1.59
C GLN A 14 -7.25 10.38 -2.36
N ASP A 15 -7.90 11.29 -1.64
CA ASP A 15 -8.74 12.31 -2.25
C ASP A 15 -8.56 13.68 -1.61
N ALA A 16 -7.95 14.59 -2.37
CA ALA A 16 -7.70 15.96 -1.93
C ALA A 16 -8.96 16.82 -1.81
N ARG A 17 -10.11 16.38 -2.37
CA ARG A 17 -11.37 17.16 -2.29
C ARG A 17 -11.82 17.35 -0.85
N PHE A 18 -11.55 16.38 0.03
CA PHE A 18 -11.87 16.49 1.45
C PHE A 18 -10.99 17.48 2.22
N GLY A 19 -9.81 17.80 1.70
CA GLY A 19 -8.89 18.79 2.25
C GLY A 19 -8.87 20.12 1.50
N GLY A 20 -9.85 20.38 0.62
CA GLY A 20 -9.90 21.59 -0.20
C GLY A 20 -8.70 21.73 -1.15
N GLY A 21 -8.12 20.61 -1.60
CA GLY A 21 -6.93 20.57 -2.47
C GLY A 21 -5.59 20.67 -1.75
N THR A 22 -5.57 20.85 -0.43
CA THR A 22 -4.33 21.07 0.35
C THR A 22 -3.74 19.80 0.97
N ARG A 23 -4.56 18.76 1.13
CA ARG A 23 -4.21 17.49 1.74
C ARG A 23 -5.19 16.40 1.32
N ASP A 24 -4.73 15.17 1.26
CA ASP A 24 -5.57 14.02 1.00
C ASP A 24 -6.30 13.53 2.26
N GLY A 25 -7.54 13.11 2.09
CA GLY A 25 -8.22 12.18 2.99
C GLY A 25 -8.31 10.79 2.37
N ILE A 26 -8.64 9.78 3.19
CA ILE A 26 -8.97 8.44 2.69
C ILE A 26 -10.43 8.42 2.30
N ALA A 27 -10.68 8.30 1.00
CA ALA A 27 -12.00 8.14 0.44
C ALA A 27 -12.43 6.67 0.44
N PHE A 28 -13.74 6.46 0.52
CA PHE A 28 -14.40 5.17 0.42
C PHE A 28 -15.62 5.29 -0.48
N SER A 29 -15.85 4.29 -1.33
CA SER A 29 -17.11 4.08 -2.03
C SER A 29 -17.37 2.58 -2.14
N ARG A 30 -18.65 2.21 -2.09
CA ARG A 30 -19.10 0.82 -2.18
C ARG A 30 -20.12 0.63 -3.29
N SER A 31 -20.14 -0.57 -3.83
CA SER A 31 -21.20 -1.09 -4.69
C SER A 31 -21.80 -2.33 -4.04
N GLN A 32 -23.12 -2.47 -4.14
CA GLN A 32 -23.87 -3.65 -3.68
C GLN A 32 -24.40 -4.49 -4.84
N ASP A 33 -24.09 -4.11 -6.07
CA ASP A 33 -24.67 -4.66 -7.30
C ASP A 33 -23.58 -5.02 -8.33
N GLY A 34 -22.43 -5.52 -7.85
CA GLY A 34 -21.34 -5.99 -8.71
C GLY A 34 -20.62 -4.88 -9.47
N GLY A 35 -20.70 -3.64 -9.00
CA GLY A 35 -20.02 -2.47 -9.59
C GLY A 35 -20.87 -1.66 -10.56
N LEU A 36 -22.17 -1.95 -10.70
CA LEU A 36 -23.07 -1.22 -11.60
C LEU A 36 -23.40 0.17 -11.05
N THR A 37 -23.62 0.28 -9.73
CA THR A 37 -23.83 1.54 -9.03
C THR A 37 -22.89 1.65 -7.83
N TRP A 38 -22.53 2.88 -7.49
CA TRP A 38 -21.56 3.20 -6.44
C TRP A 38 -22.12 4.28 -5.51
N SER A 39 -21.85 4.15 -4.21
CA SER A 39 -22.18 5.19 -3.25
C SER A 39 -21.36 6.46 -3.53
N THR A 40 -21.92 7.62 -3.16
CA THR A 40 -21.15 8.87 -3.13
C THR A 40 -19.87 8.67 -2.29
N PRO A 41 -18.70 9.13 -2.78
CA PRO A 41 -17.46 9.05 -2.01
C PRO A 41 -17.56 9.71 -0.63
N ALA A 42 -17.14 9.00 0.40
CA ALA A 42 -17.09 9.50 1.78
C ALA A 42 -15.67 9.41 2.36
N ARG A 43 -15.28 10.37 3.20
CA ARG A 43 -14.01 10.34 3.94
C ARG A 43 -14.13 9.42 5.16
N ILE A 44 -13.16 8.53 5.35
CA ILE A 44 -13.22 7.51 6.44
C ILE A 44 -12.09 7.58 7.46
N ASN A 45 -10.98 8.29 7.17
CA ASN A 45 -10.01 8.63 8.22
C ASN A 45 -10.66 9.63 9.18
N ARG A 46 -10.43 9.52 10.49
CA ARG A 46 -11.11 10.30 11.54
C ARG A 46 -10.66 11.74 11.56
N ASP A 47 -9.35 11.97 11.65
CA ASP A 47 -8.79 13.32 11.68
C ASP A 47 -8.80 13.95 10.29
N ALA A 48 -9.64 14.97 10.11
CA ALA A 48 -9.82 15.68 8.84
C ALA A 48 -8.75 16.77 8.61
N THR A 49 -7.95 17.08 9.62
CA THR A 49 -7.05 18.23 9.64
C THR A 49 -5.66 17.90 9.12
N VAL A 50 -5.33 16.61 9.01
CA VAL A 50 -4.04 16.11 8.56
C VAL A 50 -4.16 15.28 7.28
N GLN A 51 -3.04 15.14 6.55
CA GLN A 51 -2.98 14.25 5.40
C GLN A 51 -3.05 12.79 5.85
N ALA A 52 -3.84 12.00 5.12
CA ALA A 52 -3.87 10.55 5.22
C ALA A 52 -3.57 9.92 3.85
N PHE A 53 -2.81 8.82 3.83
CA PHE A 53 -2.22 8.30 2.60
C PHE A 53 -2.04 6.77 2.56
N THR A 54 -1.79 6.28 1.35
CA THR A 54 -1.55 4.87 0.98
C THR A 54 -2.54 3.89 1.62
N PRO A 55 -3.85 4.00 1.30
CA PRO A 55 -4.85 3.13 1.88
C PRO A 55 -4.82 1.72 1.27
N SER A 56 -5.12 0.71 2.10
CA SER A 56 -5.35 -0.67 1.65
C SER A 56 -6.60 -1.26 2.31
N VAL A 57 -7.39 -2.05 1.58
CA VAL A 57 -8.73 -2.48 1.99
C VAL A 57 -8.91 -3.99 1.87
N ALA A 58 -9.64 -4.58 2.83
CA ALA A 58 -10.08 -5.97 2.80
C ALA A 58 -11.52 -6.10 3.34
N ILE A 59 -12.22 -7.12 2.87
CA ILE A 59 -13.52 -7.56 3.40
C ILE A 59 -13.33 -8.95 3.99
N ARG A 60 -13.76 -9.15 5.24
CA ARG A 60 -13.84 -10.48 5.85
C ARG A 60 -15.05 -11.26 5.34
N ALA A 61 -15.01 -12.58 5.51
CA ALA A 61 -16.11 -13.46 5.14
C ALA A 61 -17.45 -13.13 5.84
N ASP A 62 -17.41 -12.49 7.01
CA ASP A 62 -18.61 -12.04 7.74
C ASP A 62 -19.05 -10.60 7.38
N GLY A 63 -18.50 -10.04 6.30
CA GLY A 63 -18.88 -8.73 5.76
C GLY A 63 -18.21 -7.54 6.45
N ILE A 64 -17.40 -7.74 7.50
CA ILE A 64 -16.66 -6.63 8.12
C ILE A 64 -15.64 -6.08 7.12
N ILE A 65 -15.69 -4.78 6.88
CA ILE A 65 -14.75 -4.04 6.05
C ILE A 65 -13.65 -3.48 6.95
N ALA A 66 -12.40 -3.58 6.51
CA ALA A 66 -11.30 -2.84 7.12
C ALA A 66 -10.49 -2.09 6.08
N VAL A 67 -10.04 -0.91 6.47
CA VAL A 67 -9.13 -0.07 5.69
C VAL A 67 -7.96 0.31 6.57
N THR A 68 -6.75 0.11 6.07
CA THR A 68 -5.53 0.63 6.67
C THR A 68 -5.05 1.86 5.93
N TYR A 69 -4.35 2.76 6.61
CA TYR A 69 -3.74 3.95 6.02
C TYR A 69 -2.74 4.56 7.01
N TYR A 70 -1.87 5.45 6.54
CA TYR A 70 -1.04 6.28 7.42
C TYR A 70 -1.62 7.68 7.54
N ASP A 71 -1.35 8.36 8.66
CA ASP A 71 -1.61 9.79 8.77
C ASP A 71 -0.59 10.52 9.66
N PHE A 72 -0.64 11.84 9.58
CA PHE A 72 0.23 12.75 10.32
C PHE A 72 -0.42 13.33 11.58
N ARG A 73 -1.41 12.66 12.20
CA ARG A 73 -2.13 13.24 13.36
C ARG A 73 -1.24 13.41 14.59
N SER A 74 -0.14 12.66 14.65
CA SER A 74 0.88 12.79 15.70
C SER A 74 2.03 13.75 15.31
N ASN A 75 1.99 14.35 14.12
CA ASN A 75 3.03 15.28 13.67
C ASN A 75 3.07 16.55 14.54
N THR A 76 4.25 17.15 14.64
CA THR A 76 4.48 18.36 15.45
C THR A 76 5.07 19.47 14.57
N SER A 77 5.32 20.64 15.17
CA SER A 77 6.00 21.74 14.49
C SER A 77 7.51 21.55 14.34
N ASP A 78 8.09 20.48 14.90
CA ASP A 78 9.53 20.21 14.78
C ASP A 78 9.88 19.75 13.35
N ALA A 79 10.56 20.62 12.60
CA ALA A 79 10.98 20.36 11.23
C ALA A 79 12.02 19.23 11.07
N ALA A 80 12.65 18.79 12.18
CA ALA A 80 13.60 17.67 12.14
C ALA A 80 12.90 16.30 12.13
N THR A 81 11.59 16.25 12.37
CA THR A 81 10.83 15.00 12.50
C THR A 81 9.56 15.03 11.66
N LEU A 82 9.08 13.86 11.29
CA LEU A 82 7.75 13.70 10.71
C LEU A 82 7.03 12.51 11.34
N PRO A 83 6.55 12.64 12.60
CA PRO A 83 5.81 11.58 13.27
C PRO A 83 4.60 11.13 12.47
N THR A 84 4.56 9.84 12.16
CA THR A 84 3.57 9.20 11.31
C THR A 84 3.01 7.98 12.00
N ASP A 85 1.68 7.86 12.02
CA ASP A 85 1.00 6.69 12.56
C ASP A 85 0.48 5.79 11.43
N TYR A 86 0.36 4.50 11.72
CA TYR A 86 -0.34 3.55 10.85
C TYR A 86 -1.61 3.05 11.54
N TRP A 87 -2.74 3.22 10.87
CA TRP A 87 -4.07 2.99 11.40
C TRP A 87 -4.80 1.88 10.67
N ILE A 88 -5.78 1.29 11.36
CA ILE A 88 -6.83 0.48 10.75
C ILE A 88 -8.19 1.00 11.23
N THR A 89 -9.08 1.24 10.28
CA THR A 89 -10.48 1.60 10.51
C THR A 89 -11.40 0.49 10.03
N ARG A 90 -12.44 0.19 10.80
CA ARG A 90 -13.36 -0.94 10.52
C ARG A 90 -14.80 -0.50 10.50
N SER A 91 -15.59 -1.15 9.66
CA SER A 91 -17.02 -0.90 9.54
C SER A 91 -17.79 -2.19 9.27
N THR A 92 -19.01 -2.27 9.80
CA THR A 92 -19.99 -3.33 9.52
C THR A 92 -21.06 -2.88 8.52
N ASP A 93 -21.16 -1.58 8.26
CA ASP A 93 -22.24 -0.95 7.50
C ASP A 93 -21.73 -0.04 6.38
N GLY A 94 -20.41 0.12 6.21
CA GLY A 94 -19.77 1.03 5.25
C GLY A 94 -19.96 2.51 5.56
N GLU A 95 -20.57 2.87 6.69
CA GLU A 95 -21.00 4.23 7.03
C GLU A 95 -20.41 4.68 8.35
N THR A 96 -20.45 3.81 9.37
CA THR A 96 -19.86 4.04 10.68
C THR A 96 -18.52 3.32 10.79
N TRP A 97 -17.51 4.04 11.29
CA TRP A 97 -16.13 3.61 11.26
C TRP A 97 -15.50 3.67 12.64
N ARG A 98 -14.76 2.62 13.01
CA ARG A 98 -14.02 2.52 14.28
C ARG A 98 -12.53 2.35 14.02
N GLU A 99 -11.75 3.33 14.46
CA GLU A 99 -10.29 3.33 14.31
C GLU A 99 -9.57 2.73 15.51
N SER A 100 -8.46 2.06 15.21
CA SER A 100 -7.44 1.63 16.16
C SER A 100 -6.06 1.83 15.55
N ARG A 101 -5.08 2.30 16.34
CA ARG A 101 -3.69 2.41 15.89
C ARG A 101 -3.08 1.02 15.77
N VAL A 102 -2.42 0.74 14.65
CA VAL A 102 -1.66 -0.50 14.42
C VAL A 102 -0.20 -0.31 14.84
N ALA A 103 0.40 0.80 14.42
CA ALA A 103 1.80 1.13 14.74
C ALA A 103 2.01 2.64 14.82
N GLY A 104 3.13 3.02 15.43
CA GLY A 104 3.60 4.40 15.49
C GLY A 104 3.31 5.17 16.80
N PRO A 105 3.77 6.43 16.87
CA PRO A 105 4.37 7.14 15.75
C PRO A 105 5.80 6.65 15.44
N PHE A 106 6.14 6.59 14.15
CA PHE A 106 7.52 6.45 13.67
C PHE A 106 7.91 7.71 12.88
N ASP A 107 9.22 7.94 12.71
CA ASP A 107 9.72 9.16 12.09
C ASP A 107 9.89 9.00 10.57
N LEU A 108 8.89 9.44 9.80
CA LEU A 108 8.90 9.33 8.33
C LEU A 108 10.00 10.19 7.69
N ALA A 109 10.53 11.21 8.39
CA ALA A 109 11.63 12.04 7.89
C ALA A 109 12.91 11.23 7.63
N THR A 110 13.00 10.01 8.18
CA THR A 110 14.13 9.10 7.99
C THR A 110 13.93 8.06 6.88
N ALA A 111 12.78 8.08 6.18
CA ALA A 111 12.49 7.19 5.07
C ALA A 111 13.49 7.38 3.89
N PRO A 112 13.61 6.40 2.98
CA PRO A 112 14.27 6.59 1.70
C PRO A 112 13.67 7.79 0.94
N ASN A 113 14.52 8.50 0.19
CA ASN A 113 14.08 9.57 -0.69
C ASN A 113 14.05 9.07 -2.14
N ALA A 114 12.86 8.99 -2.73
CA ALA A 114 12.63 8.61 -4.11
C ALA A 114 11.72 9.65 -4.77
N GLN A 115 12.25 10.87 -4.97
CA GLN A 115 11.49 12.08 -5.39
C GLN A 115 10.49 12.57 -4.32
N GLY A 116 10.78 12.26 -3.06
CA GLY A 116 9.90 12.43 -1.91
C GLY A 116 10.19 11.33 -0.88
N LEU A 117 9.79 11.56 0.38
CA LEU A 117 9.89 10.54 1.42
C LEU A 117 8.98 9.37 1.05
N PHE A 118 9.55 8.18 0.90
CA PHE A 118 8.86 7.04 0.31
C PHE A 118 9.08 5.76 1.11
N LEU A 119 7.99 5.21 1.64
CA LEU A 119 7.97 3.90 2.31
C LEU A 119 7.73 2.74 1.33
N GLY A 120 7.51 3.02 0.04
CA GLY A 120 6.98 2.05 -0.90
C GLY A 120 5.46 2.14 -1.06
N ASP A 121 4.95 1.39 -2.04
CA ASP A 121 3.54 1.13 -2.34
C ASP A 121 3.13 -0.33 -1.99
N TYR A 122 3.97 -1.01 -1.22
CA TYR A 122 3.84 -2.44 -0.90
C TYR A 122 2.86 -2.76 0.23
N GLN A 123 1.97 -1.83 0.60
CA GLN A 123 1.06 -2.01 1.72
C GLN A 123 -0.14 -2.87 1.32
N SER A 124 -0.42 -3.89 2.13
CA SER A 124 -1.52 -4.80 1.88
C SER A 124 -2.31 -5.03 3.16
N LEU A 125 -3.58 -5.35 3.00
CA LEU A 125 -4.45 -5.78 4.06
C LEU A 125 -5.15 -7.05 3.60
N VAL A 126 -5.05 -8.11 4.40
CA VAL A 126 -5.77 -9.35 4.15
C VAL A 126 -6.61 -9.74 5.35
N ALA A 127 -7.64 -10.55 5.11
CA ALA A 127 -8.48 -11.13 6.14
C ALA A 127 -8.24 -12.65 6.20
N ILE A 128 -8.05 -13.19 7.40
CA ILE A 128 -7.89 -14.63 7.64
C ILE A 128 -8.82 -15.01 8.79
N GLY A 129 -9.88 -15.77 8.51
CA GLY A 129 -10.91 -16.07 9.50
C GLY A 129 -11.48 -14.79 10.12
N SER A 130 -11.32 -14.64 11.44
CA SER A 130 -11.80 -13.49 12.21
C SER A 130 -10.74 -12.40 12.47
N VAL A 131 -9.58 -12.47 11.83
CA VAL A 131 -8.51 -11.48 11.98
C VAL A 131 -8.21 -10.75 10.69
N PHE A 132 -7.79 -9.49 10.83
CA PHE A 132 -7.14 -8.75 9.77
C PHE A 132 -5.63 -8.82 9.96
N VAL A 133 -4.90 -8.95 8.85
CA VAL A 133 -3.44 -8.96 8.83
C VAL A 133 -2.96 -7.80 7.96
N PRO A 134 -2.72 -6.61 8.54
CA PRO A 134 -1.98 -5.56 7.88
C PRO A 134 -0.55 -5.98 7.59
N PHE A 135 -0.07 -5.64 6.39
CA PHE A 135 1.31 -5.70 5.95
C PHE A 135 1.74 -4.29 5.58
N TYR A 136 2.75 -3.76 6.28
CA TYR A 136 3.10 -2.34 6.23
C TYR A 136 4.59 -2.10 6.44
N VAL A 137 5.03 -0.92 6.01
CA VAL A 137 6.42 -0.47 6.15
C VAL A 137 6.48 0.66 7.18
N ALA A 138 7.52 0.66 8.01
CA ALA A 138 7.84 1.77 8.91
C ALA A 138 9.34 2.05 8.91
N THR A 139 9.74 3.24 9.37
CA THR A 139 11.16 3.60 9.46
C THR A 139 11.82 2.99 10.69
N ASN A 140 13.14 2.76 10.59
CA ASN A 140 13.89 1.98 11.58
C ASN A 140 14.60 2.86 12.61
N ASP A 141 13.85 3.60 13.41
CA ASP A 141 14.37 4.40 14.53
C ASP A 141 15.59 5.25 14.17
N ARG A 142 15.56 5.89 12.99
CA ARG A 142 16.63 6.74 12.43
C ARG A 142 17.90 6.02 11.99
N ASN A 143 17.91 4.69 11.85
CA ASN A 143 18.99 3.98 11.19
C ASN A 143 19.03 4.32 9.68
N ILE A 144 19.85 5.29 9.29
CA ILE A 144 19.92 5.76 7.90
C ILE A 144 20.59 4.80 6.91
N GLY A 145 21.29 3.77 7.40
CA GLY A 145 21.88 2.69 6.58
C GLY A 145 20.91 1.54 6.29
N ASN A 146 19.88 1.38 7.13
CA ASN A 146 18.74 0.49 6.90
C ASN A 146 17.46 1.25 7.29
N ARG A 147 16.92 2.03 6.36
CA ARG A 147 15.92 3.07 6.67
C ARG A 147 14.55 2.55 7.02
N THR A 148 14.18 1.38 6.51
CA THR A 148 12.81 0.84 6.62
C THR A 148 12.81 -0.66 6.84
N ASP A 149 11.84 -1.13 7.60
CA ASP A 149 11.51 -2.53 7.78
C ASP A 149 10.06 -2.78 7.35
N VAL A 150 9.80 -4.04 7.01
CA VAL A 150 8.47 -4.54 6.67
C VAL A 150 7.91 -5.35 7.84
N PHE A 151 6.66 -5.08 8.19
CA PHE A 151 5.96 -5.66 9.32
C PHE A 151 4.66 -6.31 8.90
N ALA A 152 4.29 -7.39 9.59
CA ALA A 152 2.93 -7.90 9.63
C ALA A 152 2.44 -7.95 11.08
N SER A 153 1.15 -7.66 11.30
CA SER A 153 0.55 -7.71 12.63
C SER A 153 -0.81 -8.39 12.57
N LEU A 154 -1.21 -9.09 13.62
CA LEU A 154 -2.54 -9.68 13.74
C LEU A 154 -3.46 -8.69 14.48
N VAL A 155 -4.59 -8.32 13.89
CA VAL A 155 -5.56 -7.44 14.53
C VAL A 155 -6.94 -8.10 14.56
N SER A 156 -7.33 -8.58 15.75
CA SER A 156 -8.63 -9.23 16.00
C SER A 156 -9.78 -8.22 16.12
N SER A 157 -11.02 -8.68 15.85
CA SER A 157 -12.24 -7.86 15.89
C SER A 157 -12.83 -7.60 17.29
N ALA A 158 -12.24 -8.09 18.38
CA ALA A 158 -12.76 -7.82 19.72
C ALA A 158 -12.40 -6.37 20.15
N GLY A 159 -13.44 -5.60 20.48
CA GLY A 159 -13.38 -4.16 20.68
C GLY A 159 -12.58 -3.66 21.90
N ALA A 160 -12.30 -2.35 21.83
CA ALA A 160 -11.93 -1.40 22.88
C ALA A 160 -10.96 -1.83 24.03
N THR A 161 -9.91 -1.01 24.13
CA THR A 161 -9.10 -0.69 25.33
C THR A 161 -8.27 -1.80 25.96
N ALA A 162 -7.08 -2.00 25.38
CA ALA A 162 -5.88 -1.91 26.20
C ALA A 162 -5.15 -0.62 25.76
N GLY A 163 -4.69 0.20 26.70
CA GLY A 163 -3.66 1.20 26.40
C GLY A 163 -2.47 0.53 25.73
N PRO A 164 -1.54 1.27 25.09
CA PRO A 164 -0.46 0.67 24.33
C PRO A 164 0.36 -0.25 25.24
N LYS A 165 0.06 -1.53 25.25
CA LYS A 165 1.04 -2.55 25.56
C LYS A 165 1.92 -2.53 24.33
N ARG A 166 3.11 -1.98 24.50
CA ARG A 166 4.22 -2.16 23.57
C ARG A 166 4.15 -3.60 23.11
N ALA A 167 3.82 -3.82 21.83
CA ALA A 167 3.84 -5.17 21.29
C ALA A 167 5.21 -5.73 21.66
N GLN A 168 5.22 -6.76 22.49
CA GLN A 168 6.47 -7.40 22.88
C GLN A 168 7.05 -7.94 21.57
N ALA A 169 8.37 -7.96 21.42
CA ALA A 169 9.03 -8.35 20.17
C ALA A 169 8.58 -9.71 19.59
N ALA A 170 7.85 -10.51 20.37
CA ALA A 170 7.21 -11.76 19.96
C ALA A 170 5.90 -11.61 19.15
N ASP A 171 5.13 -10.51 19.27
CA ASP A 171 3.83 -10.33 18.58
C ASP A 171 3.95 -9.55 17.25
N VAL A 172 5.13 -8.98 16.98
CA VAL A 172 5.44 -8.30 15.73
C VAL A 172 6.30 -9.24 14.90
N MET A 173 5.70 -9.81 13.85
CA MET A 173 6.47 -10.56 12.87
C MET A 173 7.23 -9.57 12.00
N ARG A 174 8.51 -9.34 12.33
CA ARG A 174 9.46 -8.63 11.47
C ARG A 174 10.07 -9.63 10.50
N ALA A 175 10.02 -9.32 9.20
CA ALA A 175 10.75 -10.13 8.23
C ALA A 175 12.25 -10.07 8.57
N ALA A 176 12.92 -11.22 8.60
CA ALA A 176 14.38 -11.23 8.75
C ALA A 176 15.00 -10.45 7.58
N PRO A 177 16.10 -9.70 7.80
CA PRO A 177 16.80 -9.05 6.71
C PRO A 177 17.15 -10.13 5.67
N ALA A 178 16.65 -9.95 4.45
CA ALA A 178 17.02 -10.83 3.36
C ALA A 178 18.51 -10.61 3.08
N GLU A 179 19.29 -11.71 3.02
CA GLU A 179 20.64 -11.61 2.48
C GLU A 179 20.56 -11.01 1.08
N ALA A 180 21.40 -10.02 0.80
CA ALA A 180 21.45 -9.40 -0.51
C ALA A 180 21.67 -10.50 -1.55
N MET A 181 20.68 -10.71 -2.44
CA MET A 181 20.83 -11.67 -3.52
C MET A 181 22.02 -11.24 -4.37
N ALA A 182 23.07 -12.07 -4.38
CA ALA A 182 24.20 -11.85 -5.26
C ALA A 182 23.70 -11.78 -6.71
N VAL A 183 23.99 -10.68 -7.40
CA VAL A 183 23.64 -10.52 -8.81
C VAL A 183 24.59 -11.40 -9.63
N THR A 184 24.26 -12.69 -9.70
CA THR A 184 25.00 -13.65 -10.51
C THR A 184 24.88 -13.28 -11.99
N PRO A 185 25.82 -13.69 -12.85
CA PRO A 185 25.72 -13.49 -14.29
C PRO A 185 24.40 -14.04 -14.87
N GLU A 186 23.91 -15.15 -14.32
CA GLU A 186 22.64 -15.76 -14.72
C GLU A 186 21.43 -14.94 -14.28
N LEU A 187 21.45 -14.37 -13.07
CA LEU A 187 20.39 -13.46 -12.62
C LEU A 187 20.35 -12.18 -13.46
N ARG A 188 21.52 -11.64 -13.82
CA ARG A 188 21.64 -10.47 -14.70
C ARG A 188 21.03 -10.76 -16.08
N ARG A 189 21.40 -11.89 -16.70
CA ARG A 189 20.82 -12.33 -17.97
C ARG A 189 19.30 -12.44 -17.90
N LYS A 190 18.75 -13.05 -16.85
CA LYS A 190 17.30 -13.21 -16.68
C LYS A 190 16.57 -11.87 -16.52
N LEU A 191 17.18 -10.91 -15.82
CA LEU A 191 16.64 -9.55 -15.67
C LEU A 191 16.63 -8.81 -17.00
N ASP A 192 17.72 -8.88 -17.76
CA ASP A 192 17.83 -8.26 -19.09
C ASP A 192 16.77 -8.84 -20.06
N GLU A 193 16.64 -10.16 -20.10
CA GLU A 193 15.62 -10.83 -20.90
C GLU A 193 14.19 -10.47 -20.47
N SER A 194 13.96 -10.29 -19.16
CA SER A 194 12.65 -9.87 -18.65
C SER A 194 12.33 -8.43 -19.04
N ALA A 195 13.32 -7.53 -19.01
CA ALA A 195 13.18 -6.16 -19.45
C ALA A 195 12.84 -6.09 -20.95
N VAL A 196 13.56 -6.86 -21.79
CA VAL A 196 13.27 -6.97 -23.22
C VAL A 196 11.84 -7.48 -23.47
N ARG A 197 11.44 -8.60 -22.84
CA ARG A 197 10.06 -9.14 -22.99
C ARG A 197 8.98 -8.17 -22.52
N THR A 198 9.29 -7.28 -21.58
CA THR A 198 8.35 -6.27 -21.09
C THR A 198 8.22 -5.10 -22.06
N LEU A 199 9.33 -4.69 -22.68
CA LEU A 199 9.37 -3.66 -23.71
C LEU A 199 8.68 -4.11 -25.00
N GLU A 200 8.91 -5.35 -25.43
CA GLU A 200 8.27 -5.96 -26.59
C GLU A 200 6.74 -6.03 -26.43
N ARG A 201 6.25 -6.38 -25.23
CA ARG A 201 4.80 -6.41 -24.93
C ARG A 201 4.14 -5.05 -24.91
N ARG A 202 4.90 -3.96 -24.74
CA ARG A 202 4.38 -2.59 -24.61
C ARG A 202 4.50 -1.77 -25.90
N THR A 203 4.98 -2.36 -26.99
CA THR A 203 5.14 -1.66 -28.28
C THR A 203 4.11 -2.17 -29.29
N PRO A 204 3.00 -1.46 -29.57
CA PRO A 204 2.08 -1.84 -30.63
C PRO A 204 2.69 -1.52 -32.01
N GLY A 205 2.83 -2.54 -32.87
CA GLY A 205 2.86 -2.35 -34.32
C GLY A 205 4.21 -2.18 -35.02
N ARG A 206 5.23 -3.02 -34.77
CA ARG A 206 6.36 -3.18 -35.70
C ARG A 206 6.28 -4.53 -36.42
N PRO A 207 6.09 -4.59 -37.75
CA PRO A 207 6.06 -5.86 -38.46
C PRO A 207 7.43 -6.55 -38.37
N SER A 208 7.39 -7.86 -38.13
CA SER A 208 8.52 -8.77 -38.24
C SER A 208 9.10 -8.72 -39.65
N ALA A 209 10.34 -8.26 -39.79
CA ALA A 209 11.08 -8.40 -41.03
C ALA A 209 11.56 -9.84 -41.19
N THR A 210 10.73 -10.69 -41.76
CA THR A 210 11.13 -11.98 -42.33
C THR A 210 11.03 -11.92 -43.85
N GLY A 211 12.19 -12.10 -44.52
CA GLY A 211 12.30 -12.72 -45.83
C GLY A 211 12.35 -11.80 -47.06
N GLY A 212 13.50 -11.79 -47.75
CA GLY A 212 13.59 -11.37 -49.14
C GLY A 212 14.96 -10.88 -49.61
N GLY A 213 15.89 -11.81 -49.92
CA GLY A 213 16.81 -11.59 -51.07
C GLY A 213 16.06 -11.88 -52.38
N PRO A 214 16.61 -11.66 -53.60
CA PRO A 214 17.99 -11.36 -54.04
C PRO A 214 18.03 -10.01 -54.84
N ALA A 215 19.03 -9.53 -55.60
CA ALA A 215 20.06 -10.14 -56.44
C ALA A 215 21.18 -9.14 -56.80
N LEU A 216 22.32 -9.70 -57.20
CA LEU A 216 23.47 -9.07 -57.84
C LEU A 216 23.10 -8.22 -59.06
N ARG A 217 23.81 -7.09 -59.24
CA ARG A 217 24.23 -6.59 -60.56
C ARG A 217 25.67 -6.07 -60.52
N SER A 218 26.42 -6.58 -61.48
CA SER A 218 27.81 -6.30 -61.86
C SER A 218 27.96 -5.03 -62.70
N GLY A 219 29.15 -4.40 -62.61
CA GLY A 219 29.82 -3.76 -63.75
C GLY A 219 29.94 -2.24 -63.71
N GLY A 220 31.19 -1.75 -63.80
CA GLY A 220 31.57 -0.35 -64.03
C GLY A 220 32.82 0.04 -63.27
#